data_AF-A0A7V9CK22-F1
#
_entry.id   AF-A0A7V9CK22-F1
#
_cell.length_a   1.000
_cell.length_b   1.000
_cell.length_c   1.000
_cell.angle_alpha   90.00
_cell.angle_beta   90.00
_cell.angle_gamma   90.00
#
_symmetry.space_group_name_H-M   'P 1'
#
loop_
_entity.id
_entity.type
_entity.pdbx_description
1 polymer ?
#
loop_
_entity_poly.entity_id
_entity_poly.type
_entity_poly.pdbx_seq_one_letter_code
_entity_poly.pdbx_strand_id
1 'polypeptide(L)'
;SGAAVLIAAADGDLPDDPETLRLAVVAHGATVALTSLHRLIERTRAREGREDVAGDHGRLEAWRVLRATVHQALAGRGSRLAVYDLRETLAVLGAQTPVGMLSALQQVADASVLDAVAEAYADSDDAWFRGQLATIFREIVGRDGVTRRHAVIRKVATRAPAALAALWPGAARQ
;
A
#
# COMPACT_ATOMS: atom_id res chain seq x y z
N SER A 1 -18.10 -18.18 -11.66
CA SER A 1 -16.83 -18.52 -10.95
C SER A 1 -16.33 -17.28 -10.23
N GLY A 2 -15.45 -17.40 -9.22
CA GLY A 2 -14.94 -16.22 -8.51
C GLY A 2 -14.20 -15.22 -9.42
N ALA A 3 -13.52 -15.69 -10.47
CA ALA A 3 -12.93 -14.81 -11.47
C ALA A 3 -13.97 -13.94 -12.21
N ALA A 4 -15.15 -14.49 -12.53
CA ALA A 4 -16.23 -13.72 -13.15
C ALA A 4 -16.78 -12.63 -12.21
N VAL A 5 -16.85 -12.91 -10.91
CA VAL A 5 -17.25 -11.93 -9.89
C VAL A 5 -16.26 -10.75 -9.86
N LEU A 6 -14.95 -11.02 -9.92
CA LEU A 6 -13.94 -9.96 -9.95
C LEU A 6 -14.04 -9.08 -11.20
N ILE A 7 -14.34 -9.68 -12.35
CA ILE A 7 -14.51 -8.94 -13.62
C ILE A 7 -15.76 -8.06 -13.56
N ALA A 8 -16.90 -8.62 -13.16
CA ALA A 8 -18.15 -7.87 -13.00
C ALA A 8 -17.99 -6.69 -12.02
N ALA A 9 -17.34 -6.93 -10.88
CA ALA A 9 -17.04 -5.90 -9.89
C ALA A 9 -16.13 -4.80 -10.45
N ALA A 10 -15.10 -5.16 -11.23
CA ALA A 10 -14.22 -4.19 -11.90
C ALA A 10 -14.98 -3.32 -12.92
N ASP A 11 -15.98 -3.89 -13.59
CA ASP A 11 -16.81 -3.21 -14.59
C ASP A 11 -17.95 -2.39 -13.97
N GLY A 12 -18.19 -2.55 -12.67
CA GLY A 12 -19.04 -1.65 -11.86
C GLY A 12 -20.14 -2.34 -11.08
N ASP A 13 -20.37 -3.63 -11.33
CA ASP A 13 -21.30 -4.45 -10.54
C ASP A 13 -20.60 -4.92 -9.26
N LEU A 14 -20.31 -3.96 -8.36
CA LEU A 14 -19.58 -4.18 -7.12
C LEU A 14 -20.54 -4.74 -6.05
N PRO A 15 -20.38 -6.00 -5.61
CA PRO A 15 -21.15 -6.57 -4.51
C PRO A 15 -21.09 -5.70 -3.25
N ASP A 16 -22.14 -5.72 -2.44
CA ASP A 16 -22.15 -4.94 -1.18
C ASP A 16 -21.30 -5.58 -0.07
N ASP A 17 -21.10 -6.90 -0.12
CA ASP A 17 -20.26 -7.62 0.83
C ASP A 17 -18.79 -7.65 0.37
N PRO A 18 -17.87 -6.96 1.09
CA PRO A 18 -16.45 -6.96 0.75
C PRO A 18 -15.79 -8.33 0.96
N GLU A 19 -16.31 -9.18 1.84
CA GLU A 19 -15.71 -10.48 2.14
C GLU A 19 -15.82 -11.44 0.95
N THR A 20 -16.98 -11.48 0.30
CA THR A 20 -17.20 -12.22 -0.94
C THR A 20 -16.15 -11.87 -2.02
N LEU A 21 -15.87 -10.58 -2.19
CA LEU A 21 -14.82 -10.13 -3.12
C LEU A 21 -13.42 -10.51 -2.64
N ARG A 22 -13.15 -10.38 -1.34
CA ARG A 22 -11.83 -10.67 -0.77
C ARG A 22 -11.47 -12.14 -1.01
N LEU A 23 -12.39 -13.06 -0.74
CA LEU A 23 -12.22 -14.49 -1.01
C LEU A 23 -11.99 -14.76 -2.50
N ALA A 24 -12.71 -14.07 -3.39
CA ALA A 24 -12.50 -14.20 -4.83
C ALA A 24 -11.11 -13.68 -5.26
N VAL A 25 -10.61 -12.58 -4.69
CA VAL A 25 -9.26 -12.06 -4.93
C VAL A 25 -8.21 -13.05 -4.46
N VAL A 26 -8.37 -13.64 -3.27
CA VAL A 26 -7.43 -14.66 -2.76
C VAL A 26 -7.39 -15.87 -3.70
N ALA A 27 -8.55 -16.35 -4.18
CA ALA A 27 -8.63 -17.52 -5.04
C ALA A 27 -8.15 -17.28 -6.48
N HIS A 28 -8.33 -16.07 -7.03
CA HIS A 28 -8.18 -15.82 -8.47
C HIS A 28 -7.32 -14.60 -8.83
N GLY A 29 -6.86 -13.81 -7.87
CA GLY A 29 -6.09 -12.59 -8.10
C GLY A 29 -4.75 -12.83 -8.82
N ALA A 30 -4.17 -14.03 -8.68
CA ALA A 30 -2.97 -14.42 -9.41
C ALA A 30 -3.19 -14.53 -10.93
N THR A 31 -4.42 -14.82 -11.39
CA THR A 31 -4.72 -15.13 -12.80
C THR A 31 -5.60 -14.12 -13.50
N VAL A 32 -6.42 -13.35 -12.78
CA VAL A 32 -7.27 -12.30 -13.38
C VAL A 32 -6.41 -11.21 -14.02
N ALA A 33 -6.93 -10.50 -15.02
CA ALA A 33 -6.20 -9.41 -15.68
C ALA A 33 -5.78 -8.32 -14.68
N LEU A 34 -4.55 -7.80 -14.81
CA LEU A 34 -4.02 -6.73 -13.95
C LEU A 34 -4.90 -5.47 -14.01
N THR A 35 -5.45 -5.16 -15.19
CA THR A 35 -6.35 -4.02 -15.41
C THR A 35 -7.66 -4.15 -14.63
N SER A 36 -8.20 -5.37 -14.49
CA SER A 36 -9.38 -5.62 -13.65
C SER A 36 -9.08 -5.42 -12.17
N LEU A 37 -7.92 -5.90 -11.69
CA LEU A 37 -7.49 -5.65 -10.30
C LEU A 37 -7.29 -4.16 -10.02
N HIS A 38 -6.71 -3.41 -10.96
CA HIS A 38 -6.57 -1.96 -10.82
C HIS A 38 -7.92 -1.24 -10.78
N ARG A 39 -8.86 -1.59 -11.67
CA ARG A 39 -10.23 -1.06 -11.60
C ARG A 39 -10.88 -1.38 -10.26
N LEU A 40 -10.66 -2.58 -9.72
CA LEU A 40 -11.20 -2.97 -8.42
C LEU A 40 -10.63 -2.10 -7.27
N ILE A 41 -9.36 -1.67 -7.34
CA ILE A 41 -8.80 -0.69 -6.39
C ILE A 41 -9.58 0.63 -6.46
N GLU A 42 -9.84 1.15 -7.67
CA GLU A 42 -10.59 2.40 -7.83
C GLU A 42 -12.03 2.28 -7.30
N ARG A 43 -12.70 1.15 -7.58
CA ARG A 43 -14.07 0.90 -7.09
C ARG A 43 -14.12 0.75 -5.57
N THR A 44 -13.16 0.04 -4.98
CA THR A 44 -13.08 -0.17 -3.52
C THR A 44 -12.74 1.13 -2.82
N ARG A 45 -11.79 1.93 -3.33
CA ARG A 45 -11.49 3.27 -2.81
C ARG A 45 -12.71 4.20 -2.86
N ALA A 46 -13.45 4.22 -3.97
CA ALA A 46 -14.68 5.01 -4.06
C ALA A 46 -15.77 4.56 -3.09
N ARG A 47 -15.82 3.25 -2.77
CA ARG A 47 -16.73 2.69 -1.78
C ARG A 47 -16.29 3.06 -0.35
N GLU A 48 -15.01 2.96 -0.02
CA GLU A 48 -14.45 3.42 1.27
C GLU A 48 -14.88 4.86 1.58
N GLY A 49 -14.74 5.78 0.62
CA GLY A 49 -15.16 7.17 0.81
C GLY A 49 -16.65 7.35 1.12
N ARG A 50 -17.52 6.46 0.63
CA ARG A 50 -18.96 6.49 0.97
C ARG A 50 -19.23 5.98 2.38
N GLU A 51 -18.56 4.89 2.78
CA GLU A 51 -18.73 4.31 4.11
C GLU A 51 -18.15 5.24 5.20
N ASP A 52 -17.07 5.96 4.88
CA ASP A 52 -16.48 7.00 5.73
C ASP A 52 -17.48 8.15 5.98
N VAL A 53 -18.11 8.67 4.92
CA VAL A 53 -19.16 9.70 5.02
C VAL A 53 -20.38 9.20 5.81
N ALA A 54 -20.71 7.91 5.68
CA ALA A 54 -21.80 7.30 6.44
C ALA A 54 -21.46 7.04 7.92
N GLY A 55 -20.18 7.09 8.30
CA GLY A 55 -19.70 6.83 9.66
C GLY A 55 -19.69 5.35 10.05
N ASP A 56 -19.81 4.42 9.10
CA ASP A 56 -19.73 2.98 9.37
C ASP A 56 -18.27 2.52 9.33
N HIS A 57 -17.63 2.63 10.49
CA HIS A 57 -16.20 2.31 10.66
C HIS A 57 -15.90 0.83 10.41
N GLY A 58 -16.82 -0.08 10.76
CA GLY A 58 -16.65 -1.52 10.56
C GLY A 58 -16.69 -1.90 9.08
N ARG A 59 -17.65 -1.33 8.33
CA ARG A 59 -17.69 -1.50 6.87
C ARG A 59 -16.48 -0.85 6.21
N LEU A 60 -16.11 0.37 6.62
CA LEU A 60 -14.93 1.06 6.10
C LEU A 60 -13.66 0.20 6.25
N GLU A 61 -13.45 -0.39 7.43
CA GLU A 61 -12.32 -1.29 7.68
C GLU A 61 -12.36 -2.53 6.76
N ALA A 62 -13.52 -3.17 6.61
CA ALA A 62 -13.67 -4.33 5.74
C ALA A 62 -13.34 -4.00 4.26
N TRP A 63 -13.75 -2.82 3.78
CA TRP A 63 -13.40 -2.34 2.44
C TRP A 63 -11.90 -2.04 2.29
N ARG A 64 -11.27 -1.44 3.30
CA ARG A 64 -9.81 -1.22 3.34
C ARG A 64 -9.04 -2.54 3.29
N VAL A 65 -9.49 -3.56 4.00
CA VAL A 65 -8.90 -4.91 3.97
C VAL A 65 -9.02 -5.55 2.59
N LEU A 66 -10.17 -5.40 1.92
CA LEU A 66 -10.33 -5.83 0.54
C LEU A 66 -9.35 -5.11 -0.40
N ARG A 67 -9.26 -3.77 -0.35
CA ARG A 67 -8.33 -3.00 -1.19
C ARG A 67 -6.88 -3.41 -0.92
N ALA A 68 -6.52 -3.66 0.33
CA ALA A 68 -5.21 -4.20 0.71
C ALA A 68 -4.93 -5.57 0.05
N THR A 69 -5.93 -6.45 0.05
CA THR A 69 -5.83 -7.79 -0.58
C THR A 69 -5.63 -7.68 -2.10
N VAL A 70 -6.27 -6.72 -2.76
CA VAL A 70 -6.08 -6.47 -4.20
C VAL A 70 -4.67 -5.96 -4.49
N HIS A 71 -4.15 -5.05 -3.67
CA HIS A 71 -2.76 -4.58 -3.77
C HIS A 71 -1.75 -5.72 -3.57
N GLN A 72 -1.98 -6.62 -2.62
CA GLN A 72 -1.14 -7.80 -2.43
C GLN A 72 -1.17 -8.73 -3.66
N ALA A 73 -2.34 -8.92 -4.30
CA ALA A 73 -2.43 -9.71 -5.53
C ALA A 73 -1.63 -9.08 -6.69
N LEU A 74 -1.62 -7.75 -6.82
CA LEU A 74 -0.77 -7.04 -7.79
C LEU A 74 0.71 -7.19 -7.45
N ALA A 75 1.08 -6.95 -6.18
CA ALA A 75 2.45 -7.04 -5.70
C ALA A 75 3.03 -8.46 -5.85
N GLY A 76 2.23 -9.49 -5.57
CA GLY A 76 2.57 -10.90 -5.77
C GLY A 76 2.90 -11.26 -7.22
N ARG A 77 2.46 -10.44 -8.17
CA ARG A 77 2.74 -10.59 -9.60
C ARG A 77 3.83 -9.64 -10.10
N GLY A 78 4.55 -8.97 -9.20
CA GLY A 78 5.58 -7.98 -9.52
C GLY A 78 5.04 -6.71 -10.18
N SER A 79 3.74 -6.46 -10.10
CA SER A 79 3.12 -5.30 -10.72
C SER A 79 3.25 -4.07 -9.82
N ARG A 80 3.82 -2.99 -10.38
CA ARG A 80 3.86 -1.65 -9.76
C ARG A 80 2.59 -0.83 -10.04
N LEU A 81 1.61 -1.44 -10.72
CA LEU A 81 0.30 -0.83 -10.96
C LEU A 81 -0.34 -0.43 -9.62
N ALA A 82 -0.86 0.78 -9.54
CA ALA A 82 -1.44 1.38 -8.33
C ALA A 82 -0.47 1.65 -7.16
N VAL A 83 0.85 1.67 -7.38
CA VAL A 83 1.81 2.08 -6.32
C VAL A 83 1.55 3.51 -5.81
N TYR A 84 1.01 4.38 -6.66
CA TYR A 84 0.60 5.73 -6.27
C TYR A 84 -0.57 5.73 -5.28
N ASP A 85 -1.52 4.79 -5.42
CA ASP A 85 -2.62 4.63 -4.46
C ASP A 85 -2.11 4.18 -3.09
N LEU A 86 -1.15 3.24 -3.05
CA LEU A 86 -0.50 2.85 -1.79
C LEU A 86 0.23 4.02 -1.13
N ARG A 87 0.97 4.81 -1.93
CA ARG A 87 1.70 5.98 -1.44
C ARG A 87 0.76 7.02 -0.83
N GLU A 88 -0.32 7.34 -1.53
CA GLU A 88 -1.31 8.31 -1.07
C GLU A 88 -2.05 7.79 0.16
N THR A 89 -2.43 6.51 0.18
CA THR A 89 -3.11 5.90 1.31
C THR A 89 -2.25 5.91 2.57
N LEU A 90 -0.95 5.62 2.44
CA LEU A 90 0.00 5.72 3.56
C LEU A 90 0.08 7.14 4.11
N ALA A 91 0.14 8.14 3.24
CA ALA A 91 0.22 9.55 3.64
C ALA A 91 -1.08 10.02 4.35
N VAL A 92 -2.24 9.52 3.93
CA VAL A 92 -3.54 9.89 4.52
C VAL A 92 -3.81 9.15 5.82
N LEU A 93 -3.56 7.83 5.88
CA LEU A 93 -3.96 6.99 7.01
C LEU A 93 -2.88 6.87 8.09
N GLY A 94 -1.60 7.07 7.76
CA GLY A 94 -0.50 6.88 8.69
C GLY A 94 -0.57 5.51 9.38
N ALA A 95 -0.53 5.48 10.71
CA ALA A 95 -0.60 4.26 11.51
C ALA A 95 -1.90 3.45 11.33
N GLN A 96 -2.97 4.04 10.78
CA GLN A 96 -4.22 3.33 10.43
C GLN A 96 -4.15 2.58 9.09
N THR A 97 -3.00 2.63 8.39
CA THR A 97 -2.82 1.91 7.13
C THR A 97 -2.94 0.40 7.36
N PRO A 98 -3.79 -0.32 6.63
CA PRO A 98 -3.92 -1.76 6.77
C PRO A 98 -2.58 -2.49 6.57
N VAL A 99 -2.30 -3.48 7.42
CA VAL A 99 -1.07 -4.30 7.36
C VAL A 99 -0.83 -4.89 5.97
N GLY A 100 -1.90 -5.28 5.26
CA GLY A 100 -1.82 -5.80 3.90
C GLY A 100 -1.28 -4.79 2.89
N MET A 101 -1.56 -3.49 3.05
CA MET A 101 -1.00 -2.44 2.20
C MET A 101 0.47 -2.17 2.52
N LEU A 102 0.87 -2.23 3.80
CA LEU A 102 2.28 -2.16 4.19
C LEU A 102 3.07 -3.32 3.59
N SER A 103 2.48 -4.53 3.60
CA SER A 103 3.07 -5.71 2.98
C SER A 103 3.20 -5.56 1.46
N ALA A 104 2.17 -5.00 0.79
CA ALA A 104 2.23 -4.72 -0.63
C ALA A 104 3.31 -3.69 -0.99
N LEU A 105 3.46 -2.61 -0.20
CA LEU A 105 4.54 -1.63 -0.36
C LEU A 105 5.92 -2.30 -0.27
N GLN A 106 6.13 -3.16 0.74
CA GLN A 106 7.38 -3.90 0.90
C GLN A 106 7.68 -4.79 -0.32
N GLN A 107 6.66 -5.46 -0.85
CA GLN A 107 6.82 -6.42 -1.94
C GLN A 107 7.02 -5.76 -3.30
N VAL A 108 6.29 -4.68 -3.59
CA VAL A 108 6.45 -3.88 -4.82
C VAL A 108 7.84 -3.27 -4.91
N ALA A 109 8.39 -2.86 -3.76
CA ALA A 109 9.75 -2.38 -3.58
C ALA A 109 10.17 -1.21 -4.50
N ASP A 110 9.25 -0.28 -4.80
CA ASP A 110 9.50 0.83 -5.73
C ASP A 110 10.01 2.09 -5.03
N ALA A 111 11.13 2.66 -5.49
CA ALA A 111 11.76 3.84 -4.90
C ALA A 111 10.86 5.10 -4.83
N SER A 112 9.79 5.22 -5.63
CA SER A 112 8.91 6.38 -5.65
C SER A 112 8.09 6.57 -4.36
N VAL A 113 8.01 5.56 -3.50
CA VAL A 113 7.29 5.62 -2.21
C VAL A 113 8.16 6.04 -1.04
N LEU A 114 9.49 6.10 -1.21
CA LEU A 114 10.44 6.35 -0.11
C LEU A 114 10.22 7.69 0.61
N ASP A 115 9.77 8.72 -0.11
CA ASP A 115 9.44 10.02 0.48
C ASP A 115 8.24 9.90 1.44
N ALA A 116 7.17 9.24 1.01
CA ALA A 116 5.98 9.03 1.84
C ALA A 116 6.26 8.10 3.04
N VAL A 117 7.11 7.08 2.87
CA VAL A 117 7.53 6.20 3.96
C VAL A 117 8.34 6.97 5.01
N ALA A 118 9.25 7.84 4.58
CA ALA A 118 10.05 8.65 5.50
C ALA A 118 9.21 9.71 6.23
N GLU A 119 8.27 10.34 5.53
CA GLU A 119 7.32 11.30 6.11
C GLU A 119 6.42 10.62 7.15
N ALA A 120 5.76 9.51 6.79
CA ALA A 120 4.94 8.74 7.73
C ALA A 120 5.73 8.20 8.94
N TYR A 121 7.03 7.92 8.79
CA TYR A 121 7.90 7.54 9.90
C TYR A 121 8.19 8.71 10.84
N ALA A 122 8.37 9.91 10.29
CA ALA A 122 8.62 11.12 11.07
C ALA A 122 7.39 11.56 11.86
N ASP A 123 6.20 11.40 11.27
CA ASP A 123 4.93 11.89 11.81
C ASP A 123 4.27 10.95 12.84
N SER A 124 4.82 9.74 13.03
CA SER A 124 4.25 8.73 13.92
C SER A 124 5.09 8.51 15.16
N ASP A 125 4.44 8.33 16.31
CA ASP A 125 5.06 7.86 17.55
C ASP A 125 4.83 6.36 17.81
N ASP A 126 4.07 5.67 16.93
CA ASP A 126 3.80 4.25 17.05
C ASP A 126 5.06 3.44 16.69
N ALA A 127 5.66 2.80 17.70
CA ALA A 127 6.89 2.05 17.55
C ALA A 127 6.76 0.84 16.61
N TRP A 128 5.62 0.15 16.61
CA TRP A 128 5.38 -0.97 15.73
C TRP A 128 5.29 -0.49 14.28
N PHE A 129 4.50 0.56 14.02
CA PHE A 129 4.33 1.14 12.69
C PHE A 129 5.64 1.70 12.14
N ARG A 130 6.40 2.45 12.96
CA ARG A 130 7.75 2.92 12.60
C ARG A 130 8.69 1.78 12.27
N GLY A 131 8.61 0.66 13.01
CA GLY A 131 9.38 -0.56 12.72
C GLY A 131 9.05 -1.17 11.35
N GLN A 132 7.77 -1.18 10.96
CA GLN A 132 7.34 -1.62 9.63
C GLN A 132 7.89 -0.69 8.55
N LEU A 133 7.75 0.63 8.70
CA LEU A 133 8.25 1.61 7.74
C LEU A 133 9.78 1.53 7.57
N ALA A 134 10.51 1.33 8.67
CA ALA A 134 11.96 1.13 8.63
C ALA A 134 12.37 -0.15 7.89
N THR A 135 11.55 -1.20 7.96
CA THR A 135 11.78 -2.44 7.21
C THR A 135 11.51 -2.21 5.72
N ILE A 136 10.37 -1.61 5.39
CA ILE A 136 9.98 -1.27 4.01
C ILE A 136 11.04 -0.39 3.34
N PHE A 137 11.48 0.68 4.01
CA PHE A 137 12.47 1.61 3.47
C PHE A 137 13.78 0.91 3.11
N ARG A 138 14.30 0.07 4.02
CA ARG A 138 15.56 -0.65 3.82
C ARG A 138 15.45 -1.72 2.73
N GLU A 139 14.34 -2.44 2.66
CA GLU A 139 14.08 -3.40 1.59
C GLU A 139 14.06 -2.73 0.21
N ILE A 140 13.36 -1.60 0.07
CA ILE A 140 13.33 -0.83 -1.18
C ILE A 140 14.74 -0.34 -1.54
N VAL A 141 15.46 0.26 -0.58
CA VAL A 141 16.81 0.75 -0.83
C VAL A 141 17.75 -0.36 -1.29
N GLY A 142 17.65 -1.55 -0.69
CA GLY A 142 18.44 -2.71 -1.07
C GLY A 142 18.09 -3.26 -2.46
N ARG A 143 16.80 -3.44 -2.75
CA ARG A 143 16.32 -4.08 -4.00
C ARG A 143 16.44 -3.20 -5.23
N ASP A 144 16.07 -1.92 -5.12
CA ASP A 144 16.13 -0.96 -6.22
C ASP A 144 17.53 -0.32 -6.37
N GLY A 145 18.52 -0.73 -5.56
CA GLY A 145 19.90 -0.20 -5.62
C GLY A 145 19.97 1.30 -5.31
N VAL A 146 19.09 1.80 -4.44
CA VAL A 146 18.93 3.22 -4.17
C VAL A 146 20.12 3.74 -3.34
N THR A 147 21.05 4.40 -4.00
CA THR A 147 22.17 5.13 -3.38
C THR A 147 21.79 6.54 -2.92
N ARG A 148 22.61 7.16 -2.05
CA ARG A 148 22.38 8.53 -1.52
C ARG A 148 22.28 9.64 -2.59
N ARG A 149 22.83 9.41 -3.78
CA ARG A 149 22.77 10.35 -4.90
C ARG A 149 21.39 10.41 -5.59
N HIS A 150 20.51 9.44 -5.35
CA HIS A 150 19.20 9.44 -6.00
C HIS A 150 18.36 10.64 -5.58
N ALA A 151 17.58 11.17 -6.53
CA ALA A 151 16.76 12.35 -6.32
C ALA A 151 15.78 12.19 -5.16
N VAL A 152 15.15 11.02 -5.04
CA VAL A 152 14.23 10.73 -3.92
C VAL A 152 14.94 10.79 -2.56
N ILE A 153 16.17 10.29 -2.45
CA ILE A 153 16.92 10.35 -1.19
C ILE A 153 17.34 11.77 -0.86
N ARG A 154 17.77 12.56 -1.85
CA ARG A 154 18.06 13.98 -1.64
C ARG A 154 16.82 14.74 -1.17
N LYS A 155 15.65 14.44 -1.74
CA LYS A 155 14.37 15.02 -1.29
C LYS A 155 14.07 14.66 0.17
N VAL A 156 14.20 13.39 0.53
CA VAL A 156 14.02 12.92 1.92
C VAL A 156 15.02 13.57 2.87
N ALA A 157 16.28 13.72 2.47
CA ALA A 157 17.31 14.39 3.28
C ALA A 157 16.97 15.84 3.59
N THR A 158 16.28 16.54 2.68
CA THR A 158 15.82 17.91 2.89
C THR A 158 14.57 17.97 3.78
N ARG A 159 13.58 17.10 3.55
CA ARG A 159 12.27 17.18 4.22
C ARG A 159 12.25 16.52 5.59
N ALA A 160 12.92 15.38 5.75
CA ALA A 160 12.89 14.55 6.95
C ALA A 160 14.29 14.03 7.29
N PRO A 161 15.26 14.92 7.61
CA PRO A 161 16.65 14.52 7.85
C PRO A 161 16.81 13.52 9.01
N ALA A 162 16.06 13.70 10.10
CA ALA A 162 16.09 12.79 11.25
C ALA A 162 15.54 11.39 10.90
N ALA A 163 14.45 11.34 10.13
CA ALA A 163 13.91 10.07 9.63
C ALA A 163 14.91 9.39 8.70
N LEU A 164 15.54 10.12 7.78
CA LEU A 164 16.57 9.55 6.91
C LEU A 164 17.73 8.96 7.70
N ALA A 165 18.22 9.66 8.73
CA ALA A 165 19.28 9.17 9.60
C ALA A 165 18.90 7.85 10.29
N ALA A 166 17.65 7.73 10.75
CA ALA A 166 17.15 6.50 11.38
C ALA A 166 16.92 5.35 10.39
N LEU A 167 16.46 5.66 9.18
CA LEU A 167 16.04 4.68 8.17
C LEU A 167 17.18 4.17 7.30
N TRP A 168 18.23 4.96 7.08
CA TRP A 168 19.28 4.64 6.12
C TRP A 168 20.09 3.38 6.55
N PRO A 169 20.25 2.37 5.67
CA PRO A 169 21.09 1.22 5.97
C PRO A 169 22.53 1.65 6.28
N GLY A 170 23.00 1.39 7.50
CA GLY A 170 24.35 1.72 7.94
C GLY A 170 24.49 2.88 8.93
N ALA A 171 23.39 3.43 9.46
CA ALA A 171 23.45 4.38 10.57
C ALA A 171 23.82 3.73 11.93
N ALA A 172 23.77 2.40 12.02
CA ALA A 172 24.28 1.62 13.16
C ALA A 172 25.53 0.82 12.75
N ARG A 173 26.64 1.53 12.56
CA ARG A 173 28.02 1.03 12.74
C ARG A 173 28.93 2.26 12.88
N GLN A 174 28.91 2.83 14.07
CA GLN A 174 30.01 3.49 14.78
C GLN A 174 29.54 3.80 16.19
#